data_AF-A0A2I1YZA3-F1
#
_entry.id   AF-A0A2I1YZA3-F1
#
_cell.length_a   1.000
_cell.length_b   1.000
_cell.length_c   1.000
_cell.angle_alpha   90.00
_cell.angle_beta   90.00
_cell.angle_gamma   90.00
#
_symmetry.space_group_name_H-M   'P 1'
#
loop_
_entity.id
_entity.type
_entity.pdbx_description
1 polymer ?
#
loop_
_entity_poly.entity_id
_entity_poly.type
_entity_poly.pdbx_seq_one_letter_code
_entity_poly.pdbx_strand_id
1 'polypeptide(L)'
;MKILAIDPSSNKIETSTTGIVLLDNAKLVDYWVVPYGAQNFKAWFKEIGRSLEFDIVVVEKFEVRDNDYSRDNSVVETIAAIELCYPDLVLQRNAGYQTDIPNDLLKALGLWNFDKSHHNDVRAAARLGLFYAQRNDIEEVIVDIGNRITQMAS
;
A
#
# COMPACT_ATOMS: atom_id res chain seq x y z
N MET A 1 -4.16 -3.76 -15.05
CA MET A 1 -4.54 -2.75 -14.05
C MET A 1 -3.34 -2.27 -13.25
N LYS A 2 -3.11 -0.96 -13.23
CA LYS A 2 -2.11 -0.29 -12.38
C LYS A 2 -2.71 0.16 -11.05
N ILE A 3 -2.20 -0.37 -9.94
CA ILE A 3 -2.68 -0.05 -8.57
C ILE A 3 -1.58 0.69 -7.83
N LEU A 4 -1.85 1.91 -7.40
CA LEU A 4 -1.01 2.65 -6.45
C LEU A 4 -1.49 2.37 -5.03
N ALA A 5 -0.82 1.46 -4.32
CA ALA A 5 -1.15 1.08 -2.96
C ALA A 5 -0.30 1.84 -1.94
N ILE A 6 -0.93 2.34 -0.87
CA ILE A 6 -0.30 3.21 0.14
C ILE A 6 -0.62 2.71 1.55
N ASP A 7 0.41 2.48 2.34
CA ASP A 7 0.35 2.22 3.78
C ASP A 7 0.78 3.51 4.52
N PRO A 8 -0.16 4.28 5.10
CA PRO A 8 0.11 5.61 5.64
C PRO A 8 0.83 5.55 6.99
N SER A 9 1.85 6.40 7.13
CA SER A 9 2.56 6.58 8.39
C SER A 9 1.81 7.42 9.42
N SER A 10 2.27 7.30 10.66
CA SER A 10 2.05 8.28 11.72
C SER A 10 2.45 9.70 11.27
N ASN A 11 1.75 10.72 11.76
CA ASN A 11 2.16 12.12 11.59
C ASN A 11 3.05 12.63 12.73
N LYS A 12 3.36 11.79 13.73
CA LYS A 12 4.13 12.16 14.94
C LYS A 12 5.40 11.34 15.15
N ILE A 13 5.39 10.05 14.79
CA ILE A 13 6.48 9.12 15.07
C ILE A 13 7.52 9.25 13.97
N GLU A 14 8.65 9.89 14.28
CA GLU A 14 9.67 10.24 13.27
C GLU A 14 10.32 9.04 12.57
N THR A 15 10.30 7.88 13.24
CA THR A 15 10.85 6.64 12.70
C THR A 15 9.86 5.89 11.82
N SER A 16 8.58 6.30 11.77
CA SER A 16 7.54 5.73 10.91
C SER A 16 7.80 6.08 9.45
N THR A 17 7.23 5.29 8.53
CA THR A 17 7.40 5.49 7.09
C THR A 17 6.10 5.17 6.37
N THR A 18 5.74 5.99 5.37
CA THR A 18 4.64 5.68 4.46
C THR A 18 5.18 4.77 3.37
N GLY A 19 4.67 3.54 3.31
CA GLY A 19 5.00 2.59 2.26
C GLY A 19 4.14 2.85 1.02
N ILE A 20 4.76 2.95 -0.15
CA ILE A 20 4.05 3.17 -1.41
C ILE A 20 4.53 2.13 -2.43
N VAL A 21 3.60 1.51 -3.13
CA VAL A 21 3.89 0.54 -4.19
C VAL A 21 3.02 0.84 -5.41
N LEU A 22 3.64 0.89 -6.57
CA LEU A 22 2.93 0.86 -7.85
C LEU A 22 3.02 -0.56 -8.42
N LEU A 23 1.87 -1.20 -8.53
CA LEU A 23 1.72 -2.51 -9.17
C LEU A 23 1.15 -2.33 -10.58
N ASP A 24 1.55 -3.18 -11.50
CA ASP A 24 0.88 -3.43 -12.78
C ASP A 24 0.47 -4.90 -12.78
N ASN A 25 -0.82 -5.13 -12.53
CA ASN A 25 -1.36 -6.41 -12.08
C ASN A 25 -0.62 -6.92 -10.84
N ALA A 26 -0.02 -8.11 -10.88
CA ALA A 26 0.73 -8.65 -9.76
C ALA A 26 2.24 -8.33 -9.82
N LYS A 27 2.65 -7.54 -10.81
CA LYS A 27 4.04 -7.14 -11.02
C LYS A 27 4.36 -5.85 -10.27
N LEU A 28 5.50 -5.82 -9.60
CA LEU A 28 6.10 -4.58 -9.13
C LEU A 28 6.54 -3.68 -10.31
N VAL A 29 6.01 -2.46 -10.38
CA VAL A 29 6.53 -1.42 -11.27
C VAL A 29 7.60 -0.63 -10.55
N ASP A 30 7.24 -0.07 -9.39
CA ASP A 30 8.15 0.71 -8.55
C ASP A 30 7.61 0.79 -7.10
N TYR A 31 8.44 1.27 -6.17
CA TYR A 31 8.06 1.47 -4.79
C TYR A 31 8.83 2.63 -4.14
N TRP A 32 8.26 3.18 -3.06
CA TRP A 32 8.88 4.25 -2.30
C TRP A 32 8.70 4.04 -0.81
N VAL A 33 9.74 4.36 -0.04
CA VAL A 33 9.71 4.51 1.40
C VAL A 33 9.74 6.00 1.69
N VAL A 34 8.58 6.58 2.00
CA VAL A 34 8.47 8.02 2.29
C VAL A 34 8.58 8.23 3.81
N PRO A 35 9.37 9.20 4.31
CA PRO A 35 9.41 9.51 5.73
C PRO A 35 8.02 9.86 6.30
N TYR A 36 7.89 9.75 7.63
CA TYR A 36 6.64 9.94 8.33
C TYR A 36 5.88 11.24 7.98
N GLY A 37 4.56 11.17 8.05
CA GLY A 37 3.66 12.31 8.12
C GLY A 37 3.28 12.97 6.79
N ALA A 38 2.25 13.81 6.90
CA ALA A 38 1.58 14.48 5.80
C ALA A 38 2.50 15.37 4.96
N GLN A 39 3.49 16.04 5.58
CA GLN A 39 4.38 16.95 4.87
C GLN A 39 5.31 16.21 3.90
N ASN A 40 5.92 15.11 4.37
CA ASN A 40 6.80 14.28 3.54
C ASN A 40 6.03 13.60 2.41
N PHE A 41 4.80 13.12 2.69
CA PHE A 41 3.93 12.61 1.64
C PHE A 41 3.62 13.67 0.57
N LYS A 42 3.24 14.89 0.97
CA LYS A 42 2.97 15.98 0.01
C LYS A 42 4.19 16.37 -0.81
N ALA A 43 5.39 16.28 -0.23
CA ALA A 43 6.64 16.52 -0.96
C ALA A 43 6.85 15.43 -2.03
N TRP A 44 6.76 14.16 -1.64
CA TRP A 44 6.83 13.03 -2.58
C TRP A 44 5.78 13.13 -3.69
N PHE A 45 4.54 13.51 -3.36
CA PHE A 45 3.47 13.69 -4.35
C PHE A 45 3.82 14.76 -5.40
N LYS A 46 4.37 15.90 -4.95
CA LYS A 46 4.77 16.99 -5.87
C LYS A 46 5.93 16.59 -6.77
N GLU A 47 6.87 15.82 -6.26
CA GLU A 47 8.07 15.42 -6.99
C GLU A 47 7.80 14.25 -7.95
N ILE A 48 7.11 13.22 -7.45
CA ILE A 48 6.95 11.92 -8.11
C ILE A 48 5.47 11.61 -8.31
N GLY A 49 4.70 11.54 -7.21
CA GLY A 49 3.37 10.92 -7.19
C GLY A 49 2.37 11.47 -8.22
N ARG A 50 2.34 12.78 -8.43
CA ARG A 50 1.42 13.44 -9.39
C ARG A 50 1.68 13.09 -10.86
N SER A 51 2.84 12.53 -11.16
CA SER A 51 3.25 12.16 -12.53
C SER A 51 3.11 10.67 -12.81
N LEU A 52 2.78 9.88 -11.79
CA LEU A 52 2.57 8.44 -11.93
C LEU A 52 1.28 8.16 -12.70
N GLU A 53 1.35 7.17 -13.58
CA GLU A 53 0.17 6.62 -14.23
C GLU A 53 -0.35 5.43 -13.43
N PHE A 54 -1.61 5.49 -13.01
CA PHE A 54 -2.30 4.44 -12.29
C PHE A 54 -3.78 4.44 -12.67
N ASP A 55 -4.44 3.30 -12.51
CA ASP A 55 -5.89 3.18 -12.71
C ASP A 55 -6.64 3.46 -11.40
N ILE A 56 -6.02 3.15 -10.25
CA ILE A 56 -6.61 3.37 -8.94
C ILE A 56 -5.56 3.64 -7.86
N VAL A 57 -5.97 4.39 -6.82
CA VAL A 57 -5.22 4.56 -5.58
C VAL A 57 -5.94 3.83 -4.44
N VAL A 58 -5.23 2.96 -3.73
CA VAL A 58 -5.74 2.19 -2.59
C VAL A 58 -4.92 2.55 -1.37
N VAL A 59 -5.57 3.03 -0.31
CA VAL A 59 -4.90 3.45 0.94
C VAL A 59 -5.43 2.61 2.10
N GLU A 60 -4.56 2.20 3.01
CA GLU A 60 -5.02 1.49 4.21
C GLU A 60 -5.97 2.39 5.01
N LYS A 61 -7.15 1.87 5.32
CA LYS A 61 -8.10 2.53 6.20
C LYS A 61 -7.62 2.41 7.64
N PHE A 62 -7.33 3.55 8.26
CA PHE A 62 -7.09 3.63 9.70
C PHE A 62 -8.41 3.79 10.47
N GLU A 63 -8.61 2.99 11.51
CA GLU A 63 -9.80 3.10 12.38
C GLU A 63 -9.38 3.62 13.76
N VAL A 64 -9.82 4.85 14.05
CA VAL A 64 -9.60 5.49 15.35
C VAL A 64 -10.26 4.64 16.44
N ARG A 65 -9.54 4.41 17.53
CA ARG A 65 -10.07 3.73 18.72
C ARG A 65 -10.16 4.75 19.85
N ASP A 66 -11.35 5.29 20.07
CA ASP A 66 -11.61 6.41 20.99
C ASP A 66 -11.27 6.12 22.47
N ASN A 67 -11.16 4.84 22.85
CA ASN A 67 -10.97 4.44 24.24
C ASN A 67 -9.49 4.23 24.66
N ASP A 68 -8.54 4.48 23.76
CA ASP A 68 -7.11 4.21 24.02
C ASP A 68 -6.26 5.46 23.76
N TYR A 69 -6.25 6.39 24.73
CA TYR A 69 -5.45 7.62 24.71
C TYR A 69 -3.94 7.40 24.56
N SER A 70 -3.46 6.14 24.69
CA SER A 70 -2.05 5.79 24.48
C SER A 70 -1.69 5.56 23.02
N ARG A 71 -2.69 5.41 22.13
CA ARG A 71 -2.47 5.13 20.71
C ARG A 71 -2.35 6.39 19.88
N ASP A 72 -1.43 6.33 18.93
CA ASP A 72 -1.20 7.40 17.97
C ASP A 72 -2.26 7.39 16.87
N ASN A 73 -3.25 8.28 17.01
CA ASN A 73 -4.28 8.50 16.00
C ASN A 73 -3.86 9.49 14.90
N SER A 74 -2.62 9.98 14.89
CA SER A 74 -2.18 11.02 13.95
C SER A 74 -2.05 10.53 12.49
N VAL A 75 -2.12 9.21 12.27
CA VAL A 75 -2.22 8.61 10.92
C VAL A 75 -3.39 9.21 10.13
N VAL A 76 -4.48 9.61 10.79
CA VAL A 76 -5.62 10.27 10.13
C VAL A 76 -5.23 11.57 9.42
N GLU A 77 -4.24 12.29 9.93
CA GLU A 77 -3.75 13.53 9.32
C GLU A 77 -2.94 13.22 8.05
N THR A 78 -2.17 12.13 8.06
CA THR A 78 -1.49 11.61 6.86
C THR A 78 -2.52 11.16 5.82
N ILE A 79 -3.56 10.42 6.22
CA ILE A 79 -4.64 9.99 5.31
C ILE A 79 -5.36 11.19 4.70
N ALA A 80 -5.72 12.19 5.49
CA ALA A 80 -6.36 13.41 4.98
C ALA A 80 -5.47 14.15 3.97
N ALA A 81 -4.14 14.13 4.17
CA ALA A 81 -3.21 14.66 3.18
C ALA A 81 -3.18 13.84 1.88
N ILE A 82 -3.30 12.51 1.97
CA ILE A 82 -3.37 11.62 0.81
C ILE A 82 -4.67 11.86 0.04
N GLU A 83 -5.82 12.00 0.71
CA GLU A 83 -7.12 12.31 0.10
C GLU A 83 -7.10 13.63 -0.67
N LEU A 84 -6.39 14.65 -0.18
CA LEU A 84 -6.19 15.91 -0.90
C LEU A 84 -5.34 15.76 -2.17
N CYS A 85 -4.43 14.79 -2.20
CA CYS A 85 -3.59 14.49 -3.36
C CYS A 85 -4.30 13.57 -4.37
N TYR A 86 -5.12 12.65 -3.88
CA TYR A 86 -5.85 11.65 -4.66
C TYR A 86 -7.33 11.62 -4.23
N PRO A 87 -8.19 12.52 -4.76
CA PRO A 87 -9.57 12.65 -4.31
C PRO A 87 -10.45 11.40 -4.52
N ASP A 88 -10.12 10.58 -5.50
CA ASP A 88 -10.88 9.36 -5.87
C ASP A 88 -10.28 8.08 -5.28
N LEU A 89 -9.46 8.19 -4.23
CA LEU A 89 -8.84 7.03 -3.60
C LEU A 89 -9.87 6.11 -2.93
N VAL A 90 -9.49 4.84 -2.76
CA VAL A 90 -10.24 3.87 -1.97
C VAL A 90 -9.56 3.64 -0.63
N LEU A 91 -10.30 3.86 0.47
CA LEU A 91 -9.87 3.45 1.81
C LEU A 91 -10.22 1.97 2.05
N GLN A 92 -9.20 1.11 2.02
CA GLN A 92 -9.34 -0.34 2.15
C GLN A 92 -9.05 -0.79 3.59
N ARG A 93 -10.02 -1.48 4.22
CA ARG A 93 -9.78 -2.19 5.49
C ARG A 93 -8.84 -3.36 5.24
N ASN A 94 -7.85 -3.58 6.11
CA ASN A 94 -6.87 -4.67 5.99
C ASN A 94 -7.24 -5.97 6.72
N ALA A 95 -8.45 -6.05 7.31
CA ALA A 95 -8.90 -7.23 8.03
C ALA A 95 -8.90 -8.48 7.12
N GLY A 96 -8.09 -9.47 7.49
CA GLY A 96 -7.96 -10.73 6.74
C GLY A 96 -6.93 -10.72 5.60
N TYR A 97 -6.27 -9.58 5.33
CA TYR A 97 -5.34 -9.46 4.20
C TYR A 97 -4.15 -10.45 4.24
N GLN A 98 -3.70 -10.90 5.41
CA GLN A 98 -2.61 -11.88 5.57
C GLN A 98 -3.09 -13.30 5.29
N THR A 99 -4.37 -13.58 5.48
CA THR A 99 -4.98 -14.87 5.15
C THR A 99 -5.18 -14.96 3.63
N ASP A 100 -5.69 -13.89 3.03
CA ASP A 100 -6.02 -13.85 1.61
C ASP A 100 -4.77 -13.68 0.73
N ILE A 101 -3.82 -12.85 1.18
CA ILE A 101 -2.53 -12.61 0.52
C ILE A 101 -1.39 -13.05 1.47
N PRO A 102 -1.09 -14.37 1.52
CA PRO A 102 -0.13 -14.92 2.44
C PRO A 102 1.32 -14.53 2.12
N ASN A 103 2.20 -14.67 3.10
CA ASN A 103 3.62 -14.33 2.95
C ASN A 103 4.30 -15.08 1.80
N ASP A 104 3.98 -16.36 1.62
CA ASP A 104 4.59 -17.18 0.58
C ASP A 104 4.14 -16.75 -0.83
N LEU A 105 2.92 -16.23 -0.95
CA LEU A 105 2.46 -15.60 -2.19
C LEU A 105 3.28 -14.34 -2.50
N LEU A 106 3.48 -13.46 -1.52
CA LEU A 106 4.31 -12.26 -1.71
C LEU A 106 5.76 -12.63 -2.08
N LYS A 107 6.32 -13.67 -1.47
CA LYS A 107 7.66 -14.18 -1.84
C LYS A 107 7.70 -14.67 -3.28
N ALA A 108 6.71 -15.48 -3.68
CA ALA A 108 6.60 -15.98 -5.05
C ALA A 108 6.50 -14.81 -6.04
N LEU A 109 5.74 -13.76 -5.73
CA LEU A 109 5.59 -12.60 -6.61
C LEU A 109 6.79 -11.64 -6.61
N GLY A 110 7.83 -11.90 -5.81
CA GLY A 110 8.96 -10.98 -5.64
C GLY A 110 8.61 -9.72 -4.84
N LEU A 111 7.49 -9.72 -4.13
CA LEU A 111 6.95 -8.61 -3.33
C LEU A 111 7.25 -8.78 -1.83
N TRP A 112 8.35 -9.44 -1.49
CA TRP A 112 8.73 -9.72 -0.10
C TRP A 112 9.88 -8.86 0.40
N ASN A 113 10.93 -8.69 -0.40
CA ASN A 113 12.13 -7.98 0.00
C ASN A 113 12.12 -6.57 -0.60
N PHE A 114 12.10 -5.56 0.25
CA PHE A 114 12.17 -4.14 -0.08
C PHE A 114 13.21 -3.46 0.80
N ASP A 115 13.52 -2.20 0.49
CA ASP A 115 14.34 -1.37 1.37
C ASP A 115 13.77 -1.26 2.78
N LYS A 116 14.68 -1.03 3.75
CA LYS A 116 14.35 -0.98 5.17
C LYS A 116 13.36 0.16 5.44
N SER A 117 12.24 -0.19 6.08
CA SER A 117 11.17 0.70 6.54
C SER A 117 10.80 0.36 7.99
N HIS A 118 9.97 1.18 8.64
CA HIS A 118 9.65 1.04 10.07
C HIS A 118 8.97 -0.30 10.40
N HIS A 119 7.99 -0.72 9.59
CA HIS A 119 7.23 -1.96 9.81
C HIS A 119 7.17 -2.89 8.59
N ASN A 120 8.09 -2.73 7.62
CA ASN A 120 7.94 -3.30 6.28
C ASN A 120 6.74 -2.67 5.54
N ASP A 121 6.56 -1.35 5.66
CA ASP A 121 5.38 -0.62 5.20
C ASP A 121 5.16 -0.79 3.69
N VAL A 122 6.24 -0.90 2.90
CA VAL A 122 6.17 -1.21 1.46
C VAL A 122 5.57 -2.59 1.20
N ARG A 123 5.95 -3.59 2.01
CA ARG A 123 5.37 -4.94 1.93
C ARG A 123 3.90 -4.93 2.32
N ALA A 124 3.53 -4.14 3.32
CA ALA A 124 2.14 -3.97 3.71
C ALA A 124 1.31 -3.31 2.59
N ALA A 125 1.85 -2.27 1.94
CA ALA A 125 1.24 -1.63 0.77
C ALA A 125 1.07 -2.61 -0.41
N ALA A 126 2.11 -3.38 -0.76
CA ALA A 126 2.00 -4.41 -1.80
C ALA A 126 0.89 -5.43 -1.48
N ARG A 127 0.83 -5.90 -0.23
CA ARG A 127 -0.23 -6.81 0.23
C ARG A 127 -1.62 -6.17 0.09
N LEU A 128 -1.77 -4.91 0.49
CA LEU A 128 -3.03 -4.18 0.44
C LEU A 128 -3.55 -4.06 -1.01
N GLY A 129 -2.67 -3.74 -1.96
CA GLY A 129 -3.03 -3.63 -3.38
C GLY A 129 -3.56 -4.94 -3.96
N LEU A 130 -2.85 -6.05 -3.72
CA LEU A 130 -3.32 -7.38 -4.16
C LEU A 130 -4.60 -7.81 -3.44
N PHE A 131 -4.70 -7.49 -2.14
CA PHE A 131 -5.88 -7.81 -1.35
C PHE A 131 -7.13 -7.08 -1.86
N TYR A 132 -7.00 -5.79 -2.20
CA TYR A 132 -8.06 -5.03 -2.85
C TYR A 132 -8.49 -5.69 -4.16
N ALA A 133 -7.54 -6.06 -5.03
CA ALA A 133 -7.84 -6.70 -6.30
C ALA A 133 -8.57 -8.04 -6.13
N GLN A 134 -8.12 -8.87 -5.18
CA GLN A 134 -8.77 -10.14 -4.86
C GLN A 134 -10.18 -9.95 -4.30
N ARG A 135 -10.40 -8.96 -3.43
CA ARG A 135 -11.71 -8.69 -2.81
C ARG A 135 -12.73 -8.07 -3.75
N ASN A 136 -12.28 -7.51 -4.86
CA ASN A 136 -13.14 -6.91 -5.89
C ASN A 136 -13.16 -7.73 -7.19
N ASP A 137 -12.70 -8.99 -7.14
CA ASP A 137 -12.71 -9.93 -8.27
C ASP A 137 -12.11 -9.34 -9.56
N ILE A 138 -10.99 -8.61 -9.43
CA ILE A 138 -10.31 -7.99 -10.58
C ILE A 138 -9.59 -9.09 -11.38
N GLU A 139 -10.29 -9.61 -12.39
CA GLU A 139 -9.91 -10.80 -13.16
C GLU A 139 -8.47 -10.74 -13.69
N GLU A 140 -8.06 -9.64 -14.32
CA GLU A 140 -6.72 -9.54 -14.90
C GLU A 140 -5.59 -9.64 -13.86
N VAL A 141 -5.81 -9.14 -12.63
CA VAL A 141 -4.83 -9.23 -11.54
C VAL A 141 -4.78 -10.67 -11.03
N ILE A 142 -5.93 -11.29 -10.80
CA ILE A 142 -6.03 -12.67 -10.29
C ILE A 142 -5.41 -13.66 -11.28
N VAL A 143 -5.66 -13.48 -12.57
CA VAL A 143 -5.05 -14.28 -13.64
C VAL A 143 -3.54 -14.08 -13.69
N ASP A 144 -3.03 -12.85 -13.58
CA ASP A 144 -1.58 -12.58 -13.56
C ASP A 144 -0.90 -13.20 -12.33
N ILE A 145 -1.54 -13.18 -11.16
CA ILE A 145 -1.07 -13.91 -9.96
C ILE A 145 -0.91 -15.40 -10.29
N GLY A 146 -1.95 -16.04 -10.84
CA GLY A 146 -1.93 -17.47 -11.17
C GLY A 146 -0.85 -17.84 -12.19
N ASN A 147 -0.70 -17.02 -13.23
CA ASN A 147 0.32 -17.20 -14.26
C ASN A 147 1.74 -17.14 -13.69
N ARG A 148 2.02 -16.13 -12.86
CA ARG A 148 3.35 -15.94 -12.24
C ARG A 148 3.74 -17.08 -11.33
N ILE A 149 2.80 -17.58 -10.52
CA ILE A 149 3.08 -18.71 -9.61
C ILE A 149 3.35 -19.99 -10.40
N THR A 150 2.62 -20.20 -11.50
CA THR A 150 2.75 -21.42 -12.32
C THR A 150 4.05 -21.42 -13.13
N GLN A 151 4.42 -20.27 -13.71
CA GLN A 151 5.66 -20.11 -14.48
C GLN A 151 6.94 -20.22 -13.64
N MET A 152 6.86 -20.01 -12.32
CA MET A 152 7.99 -20.19 -11.41
C MET A 152 8.14 -21.64 -10.91
N ALA A 153 7.12 -22.48 -11.11
CA ALA A 153 7.14 -23.89 -10.75
C ALA A 153 7.61 -24.82 -11.90
N SER A 154 7.82 -24.27 -13.10
CA SER A 154 8.29 -24.94 -14.32
C SER A 154 9.74 -24.59 -14.64
#